data_AF-A0A090VJW6-F1
#
_entry.id   AF-A0A090VJW6-F1
#
_cell.length_a   1.000
_cell.length_b   1.000
_cell.length_c   1.000
_cell.angle_alpha   90.00
_cell.angle_beta   90.00
_cell.angle_gamma   90.00
#
_symmetry.space_group_name_H-M   'P 1'
#
loop_
_entity.id
_entity.type
_entity.pdbx_description
1 polymer ?
#
loop_
_entity_poly.entity_id
_entity_poly.type
_entity_poly.pdbx_seq_one_letter_code
_entity_poly.pdbx_strand_id
1 'polypeptide(L)'
;MGVWKEVTKNQGFVDIKQETDASGNSVVTANYKLAAVNGALQMVYTINSEGTILVNTTMSSINGELPVLPRFGNNLVINNEFSNVAWFGRGPHENYQDRNTSALVGLYKASVSDLYFPYIRPQENGYKTDTRWITFTNESGNGIKVTAEDLVSFSAHHQYNDDFDAGEDKRQRHTTDIEKRDLVSINIDYKQMGVGGDTSWGRMPHKEYQIEADNLSYSYTIEAVKAEK
;
A
#
# COMPACT_ATOMS: atom_id res chain seq x y z
N MET A 1 -12.73 2.17 13.86
CA MET A 1 -12.12 1.94 12.53
C MET A 1 -13.13 1.63 11.43
N GLY A 2 -14.36 1.17 11.74
CA GLY A 2 -15.34 0.78 10.71
C GLY A 2 -15.60 1.80 9.60
N VAL A 3 -15.63 3.11 9.93
CA VAL A 3 -15.80 4.19 8.94
C VAL A 3 -14.72 4.17 7.85
N TRP A 4 -13.46 3.89 8.18
CA TRP A 4 -12.38 3.85 7.19
C TRP A 4 -12.46 2.64 6.27
N LYS A 5 -12.99 1.52 6.77
CA LYS A 5 -13.30 0.35 5.97
C LYS A 5 -14.45 0.63 4.99
N GLU A 6 -15.49 1.34 5.45
CA GLU A 6 -16.57 1.80 4.59
C GLU A 6 -16.06 2.74 3.49
N VAL A 7 -15.24 3.74 3.84
CA VAL A 7 -14.59 4.66 2.89
C VAL A 7 -13.80 3.89 1.83
N THR A 8 -13.07 2.85 2.22
CA THR A 8 -12.27 2.04 1.29
C THR A 8 -13.14 1.27 0.31
N LYS A 9 -14.29 0.73 0.77
CA LYS A 9 -15.20 -0.08 -0.06
C LYS A 9 -16.16 0.75 -0.93
N ASN A 10 -16.49 1.95 -0.48
CA ASN A 10 -17.55 2.79 -1.08
C ASN A 10 -17.01 4.18 -1.47
N GLN A 11 -16.02 4.22 -2.35
CA GLN A 11 -15.54 5.48 -2.91
C GLN A 11 -16.51 5.96 -3.99
N GLY A 12 -17.09 7.15 -3.81
CA GLY A 12 -18.02 7.73 -4.78
C GLY A 12 -17.26 8.36 -5.93
N PHE A 13 -17.16 7.69 -7.08
CA PHE A 13 -16.55 8.26 -8.29
C PHE A 13 -17.28 9.55 -8.71
N VAL A 14 -16.51 10.62 -8.96
CA VAL A 14 -17.03 11.92 -9.38
C VAL A 14 -16.79 12.14 -10.86
N ASP A 15 -15.53 12.21 -11.27
CA ASP A 15 -15.14 12.38 -12.66
C ASP A 15 -13.71 11.87 -12.93
N ILE A 16 -13.38 11.79 -14.21
CA ILE A 16 -12.02 11.61 -14.70
C ILE A 16 -11.76 12.65 -15.78
N LYS A 17 -10.61 13.30 -15.73
CA LYS A 17 -10.17 14.31 -16.69
C LYS A 17 -8.80 13.93 -17.23
N GLN A 18 -8.58 14.23 -18.50
CA GLN A 18 -7.29 14.09 -19.15
C GLN A 18 -6.90 15.41 -19.79
N GLU A 19 -5.66 15.81 -19.55
CA GLU A 19 -5.05 16.99 -20.14
C GLU A 19 -3.60 16.70 -20.50
N THR A 20 -2.95 17.68 -21.14
CA THR A 20 -1.52 17.64 -21.42
C THR A 20 -0.87 18.80 -20.68
N ASP A 21 0.16 18.52 -19.88
CA ASP A 21 0.86 19.57 -19.15
C ASP A 21 1.78 20.40 -20.07
N ALA A 22 2.38 21.46 -19.52
CA ALA A 22 3.30 22.33 -20.25
C ALA A 22 4.56 21.61 -20.76
N SER A 23 4.89 20.45 -20.19
CA SER A 23 6.02 19.60 -20.57
C SER A 23 5.65 18.54 -21.62
N GLY A 24 4.38 18.47 -22.03
CA GLY A 24 3.89 17.50 -22.99
C GLY A 24 3.51 16.14 -22.41
N ASN A 25 3.48 15.99 -21.08
CA ASN A 25 3.05 14.74 -20.43
C ASN A 25 1.52 14.63 -20.46
N SER A 26 1.00 13.41 -20.56
CA SER A 26 -0.42 13.16 -20.38
C SER A 26 -0.74 13.12 -18.88
N VAL A 27 -1.64 13.96 -18.41
CA VAL A 27 -2.08 14.02 -17.01
C VAL A 27 -3.51 13.52 -16.92
N VAL A 28 -3.72 12.45 -16.16
CA VAL A 28 -5.03 11.85 -15.90
C VAL A 28 -5.38 12.06 -14.44
N THR A 29 -6.47 12.78 -14.17
CA THR A 29 -6.94 13.08 -12.82
C THR A 29 -8.27 12.40 -12.58
N ALA A 30 -8.32 11.50 -11.58
CA ALA A 30 -9.55 10.85 -11.13
C ALA A 30 -9.96 11.38 -9.75
N ASN A 31 -11.20 11.85 -9.64
CA ASN A 31 -11.74 12.44 -8.41
C ASN A 31 -12.82 11.55 -7.79
N TYR A 32 -12.76 11.40 -6.47
CA TYR A 32 -13.69 10.60 -5.68
C TYR A 32 -14.15 11.38 -4.45
N LYS A 33 -15.38 11.11 -4.03
CA LYS A 33 -15.97 11.57 -2.78
C LYS A 33 -15.93 10.46 -1.74
N LEU A 34 -15.44 10.78 -0.54
CA LEU A 34 -15.39 9.89 0.62
C LEU A 34 -16.57 10.23 1.55
N ALA A 35 -17.78 9.82 1.15
CA ALA A 35 -19.02 10.30 1.76
C ALA A 35 -19.10 10.06 3.28
N ALA A 36 -18.64 8.90 3.76
CA ALA A 36 -18.71 8.52 5.18
C ALA A 36 -17.87 9.41 6.10
N VAL A 37 -16.91 10.18 5.56
CA VAL A 37 -16.05 11.10 6.30
C VAL A 37 -16.11 12.53 5.76
N ASN A 38 -17.07 12.82 4.88
CA ASN A 38 -17.20 14.10 4.16
C ASN A 38 -15.89 14.57 3.47
N GLY A 39 -15.05 13.62 3.08
CA GLY A 39 -13.75 13.89 2.45
C GLY A 39 -13.79 13.77 0.93
N ALA A 40 -12.64 14.04 0.31
CA ALA A 40 -12.38 13.80 -1.10
C ALA A 40 -11.05 13.06 -1.29
N LEU A 41 -10.95 12.31 -2.38
CA LEU A 41 -9.73 11.64 -2.81
C LEU A 41 -9.48 12.00 -4.27
N GLN A 42 -8.27 12.44 -4.57
CA GLN A 42 -7.81 12.71 -5.93
C GLN A 42 -6.59 11.84 -6.22
N MET A 43 -6.62 11.14 -7.35
CA MET A 43 -5.47 10.42 -7.90
C MET A 43 -5.08 11.08 -9.21
N VAL A 44 -3.84 11.53 -9.30
CA VAL A 44 -3.26 12.15 -10.50
C VAL A 44 -2.16 11.26 -11.03
N TYR A 45 -2.28 10.85 -12.29
CA TYR A 45 -1.29 10.07 -13.03
C TYR A 45 -0.67 10.97 -14.10
N THR A 46 0.62 11.30 -13.96
CA THR A 46 1.39 12.05 -14.95
C THR A 46 2.27 11.07 -15.73
N ILE A 47 2.01 10.93 -17.02
CA ILE A 47 2.62 9.93 -17.91
C ILE A 47 3.49 10.64 -18.94
N ASN A 48 4.79 10.36 -18.92
CA ASN A 48 5.74 10.94 -19.89
C ASN A 48 5.89 10.05 -21.15
N SER A 49 6.67 10.53 -22.13
CA SER A 49 6.91 9.81 -23.39
C SER A 49 7.74 8.53 -23.26
N GLU A 50 8.41 8.33 -22.13
CA GLU A 50 9.21 7.13 -21.81
C GLU A 50 8.35 6.02 -21.17
N GLY A 51 7.11 6.33 -20.82
CA GLY A 51 6.19 5.42 -20.12
C GLY A 51 6.33 5.44 -18.60
N THR A 52 7.10 6.40 -18.05
CA THR A 52 7.17 6.65 -16.61
C THR A 52 5.87 7.28 -16.13
N ILE A 53 5.33 6.77 -15.02
CA ILE A 53 4.07 7.21 -14.45
C ILE A 53 4.32 7.75 -13.04
N LEU A 54 4.23 9.06 -12.85
CA LEU A 54 4.18 9.65 -11.52
C LEU A 54 2.75 9.58 -11.00
N VAL A 55 2.56 8.89 -9.88
CA VAL A 55 1.27 8.75 -9.18
C VAL A 55 1.27 9.68 -7.98
N ASN A 56 0.30 10.58 -7.90
CA ASN A 56 0.04 11.41 -6.73
C ASN A 56 -1.34 11.10 -6.18
N THR A 57 -1.43 10.75 -4.90
CA THR A 57 -2.69 10.48 -4.22
C THR A 57 -2.87 11.48 -3.10
N THR A 58 -3.95 12.26 -3.17
CA THR A 58 -4.28 13.30 -2.19
C THR A 58 -5.66 13.04 -1.60
N MET A 59 -5.72 12.92 -0.27
CA MET A 59 -6.95 12.94 0.51
C MET A 59 -7.14 14.33 1.09
N SER A 60 -8.30 14.93 0.87
CA SER A 60 -8.59 16.32 1.24
C SER A 60 -9.99 16.48 1.84
N SER A 61 -10.27 17.68 2.34
CA SER A 61 -11.52 18.04 3.03
C SER A 61 -11.80 17.20 4.29
N ILE A 62 -10.78 16.55 4.85
CA ILE A 62 -10.91 15.81 6.10
C ILE A 62 -11.03 16.83 7.24
N ASN A 63 -12.12 16.74 7.99
CA ASN A 63 -12.46 17.67 9.06
C ASN A 63 -13.26 16.97 10.16
N GLY A 64 -13.28 17.59 11.34
CA GLY A 64 -13.99 17.06 12.51
C GLY A 64 -13.22 15.99 13.28
N GLU A 65 -13.85 15.45 14.32
CA GLU A 65 -13.28 14.36 15.13
C GLU A 65 -13.53 13.01 14.45
N LEU A 66 -12.54 12.55 13.69
CA LEU A 66 -12.55 11.24 13.05
C LEU A 66 -11.62 10.27 13.80
N PRO A 67 -11.92 8.96 13.79
CA PRO A 67 -11.01 7.97 14.37
C PRO A 67 -9.69 7.95 13.60
N VAL A 68 -8.62 7.50 14.26
CA VAL A 68 -7.31 7.32 13.63
C VAL A 68 -7.40 6.51 12.34
N LEU A 69 -6.60 6.90 11.36
CA LEU A 69 -6.54 6.25 10.05
C LEU A 69 -5.65 5.00 10.14
N PRO A 70 -6.12 3.79 9.75
CA PRO A 70 -5.30 2.59 9.86
C PRO A 70 -4.14 2.57 8.86
N ARG A 71 -4.39 2.97 7.62
CA ARG A 71 -3.45 2.96 6.49
C ARG A 71 -3.85 4.02 5.48
N PHE A 72 -2.87 4.70 4.89
CA PHE A 72 -3.05 5.58 3.73
C PHE A 72 -2.09 5.16 2.62
N GLY A 73 -2.64 4.74 1.48
CA GLY A 73 -1.90 4.17 0.37
C GLY A 73 -2.76 3.71 -0.78
N ASN A 74 -2.11 3.18 -1.81
CA ASN A 74 -2.74 2.60 -2.99
C ASN A 74 -2.51 1.08 -3.02
N ASN A 75 -3.57 0.33 -3.35
CA ASN A 75 -3.46 -1.08 -3.70
C ASN A 75 -3.54 -1.22 -5.23
N LEU A 76 -2.58 -1.94 -5.81
CA LEU A 76 -2.60 -2.34 -7.22
C LEU A 76 -2.48 -3.86 -7.33
N VAL A 77 -2.97 -4.41 -8.43
CA VAL A 77 -2.92 -5.86 -8.71
C VAL A 77 -2.25 -6.06 -10.05
N ILE A 78 -1.24 -6.92 -10.09
CA ILE A 78 -0.52 -7.32 -11.29
C ILE A 78 -0.56 -8.84 -11.48
N ASN A 79 -0.19 -9.30 -12.68
CA ASN A 79 -0.15 -10.72 -13.00
C ASN A 79 0.81 -11.48 -12.06
N ASN A 80 0.45 -12.73 -11.76
CA ASN A 80 1.21 -13.61 -10.87
C ASN A 80 2.66 -13.87 -11.31
N GLU A 81 2.95 -13.77 -12.62
CA GLU A 81 4.30 -13.96 -13.16
C GLU A 81 5.32 -12.99 -12.56
N PHE A 82 4.90 -11.79 -12.15
CA PHE A 82 5.78 -10.74 -11.59
C PHE A 82 6.04 -10.96 -10.09
N SER A 83 6.50 -12.15 -9.73
CA SER A 83 6.62 -12.61 -8.34
C SER A 83 8.02 -12.46 -7.74
N ASN A 84 9.03 -12.06 -8.51
CA ASN A 84 10.37 -11.79 -8.00
C ASN A 84 10.45 -10.34 -7.49
N VAL A 85 10.72 -10.18 -6.20
CA VAL A 85 10.76 -8.89 -5.52
C VAL A 85 12.19 -8.53 -5.15
N ALA A 86 12.61 -7.32 -5.45
CA ALA A 86 13.80 -6.71 -4.86
C ALA A 86 13.46 -5.33 -4.32
N TRP A 87 14.06 -4.94 -3.19
CA TRP A 87 13.84 -3.60 -2.64
C TRP A 87 15.06 -3.03 -1.95
N PHE A 88 15.12 -1.70 -1.94
CA PHE A 88 16.03 -0.94 -1.09
C PHE A 88 15.22 -0.24 0.02
N GLY A 89 15.31 -0.77 1.22
CA GLY A 89 14.53 -0.32 2.37
C GLY A 89 14.82 -1.18 3.59
N ARG A 90 13.92 -1.21 4.59
CA ARG A 90 14.10 -2.06 5.76
C ARG A 90 13.76 -3.52 5.48
N GLY A 91 14.56 -4.44 6.04
CA GLY A 91 14.35 -5.88 5.88
C GLY A 91 15.36 -6.72 6.68
N PRO A 92 15.45 -8.04 6.41
CA PRO A 92 14.63 -8.78 5.43
C PRO A 92 13.22 -9.13 5.95
N HIS A 93 13.02 -9.22 7.26
CA HIS A 93 11.74 -9.57 7.89
C HIS A 93 10.71 -8.45 7.86
N GLU A 94 9.44 -8.77 8.12
CA GLU A 94 8.39 -7.76 8.23
C GLU A 94 8.65 -6.76 9.36
N ASN A 95 8.23 -5.52 9.17
CA ASN A 95 8.42 -4.45 10.14
C ASN A 95 7.31 -3.39 10.01
N TYR A 96 7.04 -2.70 11.12
CA TYR A 96 5.99 -1.68 11.23
C TYR A 96 6.56 -0.42 11.88
N GLN A 97 5.84 0.70 11.81
CA GLN A 97 6.37 2.01 12.24
C GLN A 97 6.87 2.02 13.69
N ASP A 98 6.23 1.26 14.58
CA ASP A 98 6.59 1.10 16.00
C ASP A 98 7.43 -0.16 16.28
N ARG A 99 7.79 -0.92 15.24
CA ARG A 99 8.53 -2.19 15.33
C ARG A 99 9.42 -2.40 14.11
N ASN A 100 10.42 -1.53 13.92
CA ASN A 100 11.34 -1.61 12.78
C ASN A 100 12.84 -1.48 13.11
N THR A 101 13.21 -1.31 14.39
CA THR A 101 14.61 -1.08 14.80
C THR A 101 15.55 -2.26 14.48
N SER A 102 15.02 -3.49 14.43
CA SER A 102 15.78 -4.69 14.04
C SER A 102 15.88 -4.90 12.52
N ALA A 103 15.09 -4.17 11.72
CA ALA A 103 15.10 -4.26 10.27
C ALA A 103 16.03 -3.19 9.70
N LEU A 104 17.21 -3.61 9.23
CA LEU A 104 18.24 -2.69 8.72
C LEU A 104 17.89 -2.23 7.31
N VAL A 105 18.31 -1.01 6.96
CA VAL A 105 18.21 -0.51 5.58
C VAL A 105 19.25 -1.22 4.72
N GLY A 106 18.81 -1.85 3.65
CA GLY A 106 19.67 -2.64 2.77
C GLY A 106 18.97 -3.05 1.48
N LEU A 107 19.72 -3.75 0.62
CA LEU A 107 19.19 -4.38 -0.59
C LEU A 107 18.77 -5.80 -0.28
N TYR A 108 17.49 -6.10 -0.47
CA TYR A 108 16.92 -7.41 -0.20
C TYR A 108 16.23 -7.96 -1.44
N LYS A 109 16.12 -9.29 -1.51
CA LYS A 109 15.43 -10.03 -2.55
C LYS A 109 14.58 -11.13 -1.93
N ALA A 110 13.41 -11.38 -2.50
CA ALA A 110 12.45 -12.37 -2.05
C ALA A 110 11.50 -12.73 -3.21
N SER A 111 10.83 -13.88 -3.15
CA SER A 111 9.58 -14.04 -3.91
C SER A 111 8.42 -13.39 -3.16
N VAL A 112 7.31 -13.09 -3.84
CA VAL A 112 6.07 -12.64 -3.18
C VAL A 112 5.62 -13.63 -2.10
N SER A 113 5.84 -14.93 -2.31
CA SER A 113 5.49 -15.96 -1.32
C SER A 113 6.36 -15.90 -0.06
N ASP A 114 7.62 -15.44 -0.16
CA ASP A 114 8.50 -15.29 1.01
C ASP A 114 8.17 -14.05 1.86
N LEU A 115 7.40 -13.10 1.32
CA LEU A 115 6.95 -11.92 2.04
C LEU A 115 5.76 -12.21 2.98
N TYR A 116 5.09 -13.34 2.79
CA TYR A 116 3.96 -13.77 3.62
C TYR A 116 4.42 -14.32 4.97
N PHE A 117 3.78 -13.87 6.06
CA PHE A 117 3.99 -14.45 7.39
C PHE A 117 2.74 -15.19 7.89
N PRO A 118 2.80 -16.53 8.09
CA PRO A 118 1.65 -17.35 8.41
C PRO A 118 1.30 -17.32 9.91
N TYR A 119 0.79 -16.19 10.41
CA TYR A 119 0.26 -16.10 11.77
C TYR A 119 -0.86 -17.14 11.99
N ILE A 120 -0.85 -17.83 13.14
CA ILE A 120 -1.80 -18.92 13.48
C ILE A 120 -3.25 -18.50 13.23
N ARG A 121 -3.60 -17.29 13.66
CA ARG A 121 -4.81 -16.61 13.22
C ARG A 121 -4.40 -15.61 12.12
N PRO A 122 -4.91 -15.76 10.89
CA PRO A 122 -4.61 -14.84 9.80
C PRO A 122 -4.92 -13.39 10.18
N GLN A 123 -4.01 -12.49 9.81
CA GLN A 123 -4.06 -11.06 10.09
C GLN A 123 -3.10 -10.30 9.16
N GLU A 124 -3.11 -8.96 9.24
CA GLU A 124 -2.15 -8.11 8.53
C GLU A 124 -0.70 -8.57 8.78
N ASN A 125 0.09 -8.67 7.71
CA ASN A 125 1.44 -9.24 7.73
C ASN A 125 2.27 -8.80 6.50
N GLY A 126 3.59 -9.01 6.57
CA GLY A 126 4.50 -8.85 5.43
C GLY A 126 4.94 -7.42 5.14
N TYR A 127 4.59 -6.46 6.00
CA TYR A 127 4.86 -5.03 5.79
C TYR A 127 6.35 -4.67 5.83
N LYS A 128 6.76 -3.70 5.00
CA LYS A 128 8.12 -3.15 4.95
C LYS A 128 8.08 -1.63 4.99
N THR A 129 8.70 -1.02 6.00
CA THR A 129 8.79 0.43 6.14
C THR A 129 10.05 1.01 5.51
N ASP A 130 10.08 2.34 5.36
CA ASP A 130 11.21 3.13 4.89
C ASP A 130 11.81 2.60 3.57
N THR A 131 10.96 2.36 2.58
CA THR A 131 11.36 1.82 1.28
C THR A 131 11.56 2.94 0.27
N ARG A 132 12.72 2.93 -0.40
CA ARG A 132 13.10 3.92 -1.42
C ARG A 132 12.68 3.47 -2.81
N TRP A 133 12.86 2.19 -3.11
CA TRP A 133 12.35 1.58 -4.34
C TRP A 133 12.09 0.09 -4.14
N ILE A 134 11.16 -0.44 -4.93
CA ILE A 134 10.85 -1.87 -5.06
C ILE A 134 10.70 -2.25 -6.52
N THR A 135 11.02 -3.48 -6.87
CA THR A 135 10.73 -4.07 -8.18
C THR A 135 9.89 -5.32 -8.04
N PHE A 136 9.03 -5.57 -9.02
CA PHE A 136 8.32 -6.82 -9.24
C PHE A 136 8.62 -7.28 -10.65
N THR A 137 9.31 -8.40 -10.79
CA THR A 137 9.81 -8.91 -12.07
C THR A 137 9.40 -10.35 -12.28
N ASN A 138 9.26 -10.76 -13.54
CA ASN A 138 9.10 -12.15 -13.91
C ASN A 138 10.45 -12.86 -14.03
N GLU A 139 10.45 -14.15 -14.37
CA GLU A 139 11.68 -14.95 -14.50
C GLU A 139 12.62 -14.43 -15.60
N SER A 140 12.07 -13.75 -16.61
CA SER A 140 12.86 -13.13 -17.66
C SER A 140 13.47 -11.78 -17.25
N GLY A 141 13.19 -11.28 -16.04
CA GLY A 141 13.70 -9.99 -15.55
C GLY A 141 12.90 -8.77 -16.03
N ASN A 142 11.75 -8.96 -16.68
CA ASN A 142 10.85 -7.86 -17.05
C ASN A 142 9.83 -7.60 -15.95
N GLY A 143 9.38 -6.36 -15.79
CA GLY A 143 8.33 -6.04 -14.83
C GLY A 143 8.21 -4.55 -14.54
N ILE A 144 7.95 -4.21 -13.28
CA ILE A 144 7.79 -2.82 -12.84
C ILE A 144 8.76 -2.49 -11.71
N LYS A 145 9.16 -1.22 -11.65
CA LYS A 145 9.83 -0.60 -10.52
C LYS A 145 8.94 0.49 -9.97
N VAL A 146 8.80 0.53 -8.66
CA VAL A 146 8.19 1.64 -7.93
C VAL A 146 9.31 2.37 -7.20
N THR A 147 9.46 3.66 -7.44
CA THR A 147 10.42 4.54 -6.78
C THR A 147 9.64 5.55 -5.94
N ALA A 148 9.97 5.68 -4.65
CA ALA A 148 9.39 6.67 -3.77
C ALA A 148 9.97 8.06 -4.09
N GLU A 149 9.13 9.10 -4.06
CA GLU A 149 9.61 10.49 -4.11
C GLU A 149 10.25 10.93 -2.77
N ASP A 150 9.87 10.28 -1.67
CA ASP A 150 10.53 10.37 -0.35
C ASP A 150 10.79 8.96 0.21
N LEU A 151 9.84 8.45 0.98
CA LEU A 151 9.80 7.06 1.44
C LEU A 151 8.37 6.54 1.35
N VAL A 152 8.25 5.28 0.94
CA VAL A 152 6.98 4.54 1.01
C VAL A 152 7.15 3.32 1.89
N SER A 153 6.04 2.76 2.33
CA SER A 153 6.00 1.40 2.86
C SER A 153 5.31 0.49 1.85
N PHE A 154 5.57 -0.82 1.90
CA PHE A 154 4.89 -1.75 1.02
C PHE A 154 4.60 -3.10 1.67
N SER A 155 3.61 -3.79 1.11
CA SER A 155 3.43 -5.23 1.27
C SER A 155 2.98 -5.84 -0.05
N ALA A 156 3.28 -7.11 -0.26
CA ALA A 156 2.82 -7.82 -1.45
C ALA A 156 2.45 -9.26 -1.10
N HIS A 157 1.29 -9.70 -1.60
CA HIS A 157 0.72 -11.01 -1.32
C HIS A 157 0.12 -11.61 -2.58
N HIS A 158 -0.07 -12.93 -2.57
CA HIS A 158 -0.90 -13.62 -3.58
C HIS A 158 -2.38 -13.66 -3.18
N GLN A 159 -2.79 -12.78 -2.27
CA GLN A 159 -4.11 -12.68 -1.68
C GLN A 159 -4.57 -11.23 -1.75
N TYR A 160 -5.87 -11.00 -1.71
CA TYR A 160 -6.41 -9.66 -1.52
C TYR A 160 -6.31 -9.26 -0.03
N ASN A 161 -6.28 -7.96 0.26
CA ASN A 161 -6.32 -7.47 1.64
C ASN A 161 -7.54 -8.01 2.42
N ASP A 162 -8.70 -8.12 1.75
CA ASP A 162 -9.94 -8.67 2.32
C ASP A 162 -9.81 -10.15 2.73
N ASP A 163 -8.87 -10.92 2.16
CA ASP A 163 -8.64 -12.30 2.57
C ASP A 163 -8.07 -12.38 4.00
N PHE A 164 -7.38 -11.35 4.48
CA PHE A 164 -6.84 -11.28 5.86
C PHE A 164 -7.81 -10.65 6.86
N ASP A 165 -8.94 -10.11 6.39
CA ASP A 165 -9.97 -9.54 7.23
C ASP A 165 -10.95 -10.63 7.72
N ALA A 166 -11.11 -10.78 9.03
CA ALA A 166 -12.06 -11.73 9.59
C ALA A 166 -13.52 -11.25 9.46
N GLY A 167 -13.74 -9.97 9.15
CA GLY A 167 -15.04 -9.31 9.21
C GLY A 167 -15.45 -8.94 10.63
N GLU A 168 -16.72 -8.55 10.79
CA GLU A 168 -17.30 -8.23 12.10
C GLU A 168 -17.51 -9.49 12.96
N ASP A 169 -17.70 -10.64 12.31
CA ASP A 169 -17.84 -11.92 12.99
C ASP A 169 -16.46 -12.51 13.30
N LYS A 170 -16.20 -12.82 14.57
CA LYS A 170 -14.95 -13.50 15.00
C LYS A 170 -14.95 -14.97 14.58
N ARG A 171 -14.78 -15.23 13.28
CA ARG A 171 -14.61 -16.58 12.75
C ARG A 171 -13.26 -17.15 13.22
N GLN A 172 -13.28 -18.42 13.64
CA GLN A 172 -12.04 -19.15 13.92
C GLN A 172 -11.42 -19.53 12.58
N ARG A 173 -10.48 -18.70 12.12
CA ARG A 173 -9.75 -18.90 10.88
C ARG A 173 -8.33 -19.36 11.18
N HIS A 174 -7.80 -20.17 10.28
CA HIS A 174 -6.45 -20.71 10.32
C HIS A 174 -5.72 -20.40 9.02
N THR A 175 -4.42 -20.68 8.99
CA THR A 175 -3.56 -20.45 7.82
C THR A 175 -4.04 -21.19 6.57
N THR A 176 -4.71 -22.33 6.74
CA THR A 176 -5.32 -23.10 5.65
C THR A 176 -6.54 -22.43 5.01
N ASP A 177 -7.15 -21.44 5.66
CA ASP A 177 -8.29 -20.69 5.11
C ASP A 177 -7.86 -19.50 4.25
N ILE A 178 -6.55 -19.31 4.06
CA ILE A 178 -5.95 -18.23 3.27
C ILE A 178 -5.42 -18.83 1.96
N GLU A 179 -6.32 -18.91 0.99
CA GLU A 179 -6.00 -19.51 -0.30
C GLU A 179 -5.10 -18.60 -1.14
N LYS A 180 -4.07 -19.18 -1.75
CA LYS A 180 -3.22 -18.49 -2.73
C LYS A 180 -4.02 -18.27 -4.02
N ARG A 181 -3.97 -17.07 -4.58
CA ARG A 181 -4.61 -16.70 -5.86
C ARG A 181 -3.58 -16.49 -6.96
N ASP A 182 -4.04 -16.51 -8.21
CA ASP A 182 -3.21 -16.25 -9.39
C ASP A 182 -3.06 -14.74 -9.66
N LEU A 183 -2.47 -14.03 -8.69
CA LEU A 183 -2.20 -12.58 -8.76
C LEU A 183 -1.04 -12.20 -7.84
N VAL A 184 -0.56 -10.97 -7.98
CA VAL A 184 0.20 -10.25 -6.95
C VAL A 184 -0.57 -8.98 -6.59
N SER A 185 -1.06 -8.90 -5.35
CA SER A 185 -1.65 -7.68 -4.78
C SER A 185 -0.56 -6.92 -4.04
N ILE A 186 -0.39 -5.64 -4.36
CA ILE A 186 0.68 -4.80 -3.85
C ILE A 186 0.06 -3.58 -3.18
N ASN A 187 0.37 -3.37 -1.92
CA ASN A 187 0.13 -2.09 -1.24
C ASN A 187 1.41 -1.27 -1.37
N ILE A 188 1.33 -0.05 -1.91
CA ILE A 188 2.33 0.99 -1.66
C ILE A 188 1.65 2.09 -0.87
N ASP A 189 2.24 2.42 0.26
CA ASP A 189 1.60 3.25 1.26
C ASP A 189 2.50 4.43 1.59
N TYR A 190 1.86 5.58 1.83
CA TYR A 190 2.47 6.64 2.62
C TYR A 190 2.83 6.08 4.00
N LYS A 191 1.84 5.46 4.66
CA LYS A 191 2.00 4.94 6.01
C LYS A 191 0.89 3.98 6.41
N GLN A 192 1.22 3.11 7.37
CA GLN A 192 0.29 2.36 8.19
C GLN A 192 0.58 2.65 9.66
N MET A 193 -0.45 2.76 10.49
CA MET A 193 -0.28 2.92 11.93
C MET A 193 0.49 1.75 12.55
N GLY A 194 1.09 2.00 13.72
CA GLY A 194 1.79 0.98 14.50
C GLY A 194 0.89 -0.19 14.90
N VAL A 195 1.52 -1.29 15.30
CA VAL A 195 0.83 -2.49 15.78
C VAL A 195 0.38 -2.33 17.24
N GLY A 196 1.13 -1.57 18.03
CA GLY A 196 0.94 -1.45 19.47
C GLY A 196 1.35 -2.72 20.20
N GLY A 197 0.65 -3.04 21.30
CA GLY A 197 0.88 -4.27 22.06
C GLY A 197 1.05 -4.09 23.57
N ASP A 198 0.94 -2.87 24.11
CA ASP A 198 0.91 -2.65 25.57
C ASP A 198 -0.16 -3.51 26.26
N THR A 199 -1.33 -3.62 25.62
CA THR A 199 -2.36 -4.61 25.96
C THR A 199 -3.07 -5.09 24.69
N SER A 200 -3.72 -6.26 24.77
CA SER A 200 -4.54 -6.79 23.66
C SER A 200 -6.04 -6.61 23.89
N TRP A 201 -6.45 -5.70 24.79
CA TRP A 201 -7.85 -5.50 25.20
C TRP A 201 -8.26 -4.02 25.28
N GLY A 202 -7.61 -3.14 24.50
CA GLY A 202 -8.17 -1.81 24.23
C GLY A 202 -7.16 -0.67 24.07
N ARG A 203 -5.88 -0.86 24.38
CA ARG A 203 -4.89 0.20 24.13
C ARG A 203 -4.55 0.27 22.64
N MET A 204 -4.52 1.50 22.13
CA MET A 204 -4.04 1.83 20.79
C MET A 204 -2.50 1.90 20.79
N PRO A 205 -1.85 1.86 19.61
CA PRO A 205 -0.46 2.26 19.46
C PRO A 205 -0.24 3.65 20.09
N HIS A 206 0.98 3.94 20.56
CA HIS A 206 1.28 5.28 21.10
C HIS A 206 1.06 6.35 20.03
N LYS A 207 0.79 7.59 20.45
CA LYS A 207 0.26 8.65 19.57
C LYS A 207 1.18 8.92 18.38
N GLU A 208 2.49 8.88 18.58
CA GLU A 208 3.52 9.05 17.54
C GLU A 208 3.50 7.97 16.45
N TYR A 209 2.86 6.83 16.71
CA TYR A 209 2.68 5.72 15.78
C TYR A 209 1.25 5.62 15.24
N GLN A 210 0.39 6.60 15.51
CA GLN A 210 -0.92 6.72 14.89
C GLN A 210 -0.84 7.57 13.63
N ILE A 211 -1.81 7.41 12.74
CA ILE A 211 -2.03 8.32 11.62
C ILE A 211 -3.28 9.14 11.97
N GLU A 212 -3.10 10.44 12.17
CA GLU A 212 -4.23 11.33 12.39
C GLU A 212 -5.08 11.42 11.11
N ALA A 213 -6.39 11.55 11.30
CA ALA A 213 -7.32 11.75 10.20
C ALA A 213 -7.22 13.20 9.72
N ASP A 214 -6.34 13.46 8.78
CA ASP A 214 -6.06 14.80 8.24
C ASP A 214 -5.97 14.75 6.70
N ASN A 215 -5.78 15.91 6.08
CA ASN A 215 -5.45 16.02 4.68
C ASN A 215 -4.04 15.46 4.45
N LEU A 216 -3.95 14.42 3.63
CA LEU A 216 -2.72 13.68 3.39
C LEU A 216 -2.44 13.62 1.89
N SER A 217 -1.17 13.68 1.53
CA SER A 217 -0.73 13.50 0.15
C SER A 217 0.59 12.75 0.13
N TYR A 218 0.74 11.87 -0.85
CA TYR A 218 2.01 11.22 -1.13
C TYR A 218 2.09 10.83 -2.60
N SER A 219 3.31 10.54 -3.05
CA SER A 219 3.58 10.20 -4.43
C SER A 219 4.70 9.18 -4.59
N TYR A 220 4.65 8.50 -5.72
CA TYR A 220 5.64 7.53 -6.16
C TYR A 220 5.60 7.42 -7.68
N THR A 221 6.71 6.95 -8.24
CA THR A 221 6.89 6.80 -9.67
C THR A 221 6.92 5.32 -10.03
N ILE A 222 6.20 4.93 -11.09
CA ILE A 222 6.23 3.59 -11.69
C ILE A 222 6.99 3.64 -13.02
N GLU A 223 7.94 2.73 -13.18
CA GLU A 223 8.75 2.57 -14.39
C GLU A 223 8.74 1.11 -14.85
N ALA A 224 8.84 0.87 -16.16
CA ALA A 224 9.06 -0.47 -16.67
C ALA A 224 10.49 -0.93 -16.40
N VAL A 225 10.65 -2.14 -15.86
CA VAL A 225 11.94 -2.85 -15.79
C VAL A 225 12.03 -3.78 -16.99
N LYS A 226 13.13 -3.70 -17.72
CA LYS A 226 13.44 -4.61 -18.81
C LYS A 226 14.68 -5.41 -18.44
N ALA A 227 14.68 -6.68 -18.84
CA ALA A 227 15.88 -7.51 -18.74
C ALA A 227 17.07 -6.80 -19.40
N GLU A 228 18.23 -6.81 -18.73
CA GLU A 228 19.47 -6.44 -19.40
C GLU A 228 19.69 -7.44 -20.57
N LYS A 229 19.93 -6.91 -21.77
CA LYS A 229 20.18 -7.70 -22.97
C LYS A 229 21.54 -8.38 -22.93
#